data_AF-A0A6B1KGG5-F1
#
_entry.id   AF-A0A6B1KGG5-F1
#
_cell.length_a   1.000
_cell.length_b   1.000
_cell.length_c   1.000
_cell.angle_alpha   90.00
_cell.angle_beta   90.00
_cell.angle_gamma   90.00
#
_symmetry.space_group_name_H-M   'P 1'
#
loop_
_entity.id
_entity.type
_entity.pdbx_description
1 polymer ?
#
loop_
_entity_poly.entity_id
_entity_poly.type
_entity_poly.pdbx_seq_one_letter_code
_entity_poly.pdbx_strand_id
1 'polypeptide(L)'
;MNELPPDSRRLRAILAYLDQQLADEETIVTYLRLQREAVRAALARAEAPPPRRSRLPKGGTGLGPMAQIAPRPQFVVQQKRTARGPQPAIIHVGDCSMIEGTPYWITEHDARVSITDPNIEACQFCRPDTELGVLD
;
A
#
# COMPACT_ATOMS: atom_id res chain seq x y z
N MET A 1 0.73 21.01 -38.71
CA MET A 1 2.15 20.88 -38.32
C MET A 1 2.70 22.29 -38.26
N ASN A 2 3.36 22.66 -37.16
CA ASN A 2 3.95 24.01 -37.06
C ASN A 2 5.09 24.09 -38.07
N GLU A 3 5.02 25.03 -39.02
CA GLU A 3 6.08 25.17 -40.02
C GLU A 3 7.38 25.57 -39.33
N LEU A 4 8.45 24.86 -39.66
CA LEU A 4 9.77 25.12 -39.11
C LEU A 4 10.37 26.38 -39.75
N PRO A 5 11.14 27.19 -39.00
CA PRO A 5 11.82 28.35 -39.57
C PRO A 5 12.77 27.91 -40.71
N PRO A 6 12.84 28.63 -41.84
CA PRO A 6 13.73 28.28 -42.94
C PRO A 6 15.22 28.57 -42.64
N ASP A 7 15.51 29.36 -41.61
CA ASP A 7 16.87 29.76 -41.24
C ASP A 7 17.65 28.63 -40.57
N SER A 8 18.76 28.22 -41.20
CA SER A 8 19.59 27.11 -40.72
C SER A 8 20.20 27.33 -39.34
N ARG A 9 20.53 28.57 -38.97
CA ARG A 9 21.12 28.89 -37.66
C ARG A 9 20.09 28.69 -36.54
N ARG A 10 18.87 29.17 -36.76
CA ARG A 10 17.75 29.00 -35.83
C ARG A 10 17.36 27.53 -35.67
N LEU A 11 17.36 26.76 -36.77
CA LEU A 11 17.09 25.32 -36.71
C LEU A 11 18.12 24.57 -35.85
N ARG A 12 19.42 24.89 -35.96
CA ARG A 12 20.46 24.29 -35.10
C ARG A 12 20.25 24.61 -33.62
N ALA A 13 19.86 25.84 -33.30
CA ALA A 13 19.58 26.23 -31.92
C ALA A 13 18.36 25.49 -31.36
N ILE A 14 17.30 25.32 -32.16
CA ILE A 14 16.12 24.52 -31.78
C ILE A 14 16.53 23.07 -31.55
N LEU A 15 17.32 22.47 -32.45
CA LEU A 15 17.78 21.09 -32.30
C LEU A 15 18.58 20.89 -31.01
N ALA A 16 19.55 21.76 -30.73
CA ALA A 16 20.34 21.69 -29.51
C ALA A 16 19.48 21.81 -28.23
N TYR A 17 18.46 22.67 -28.26
CA TYR A 17 17.50 22.78 -27.15
C TYR A 17 16.68 21.49 -26.98
N LEU A 18 16.19 20.91 -28.07
CA LEU A 18 15.43 19.66 -28.02
C LEU A 18 16.30 18.49 -27.54
N ASP A 19 17.55 18.39 -27.99
CA ASP A 19 18.49 17.37 -27.54
C ASP A 19 18.77 17.51 -26.03
N GLN A 20 18.92 18.74 -25.53
CA GLN A 20 19.07 19.00 -24.10
C GLN A 20 17.81 18.58 -23.32
N GLN A 21 16.61 18.94 -23.81
CA GLN A 21 15.36 18.55 -23.18
C GLN A 21 15.18 17.03 -23.12
N LEU A 22 15.53 16.32 -24.20
CA LEU A 22 15.48 14.87 -24.23
C LEU A 22 16.44 14.23 -23.22
N ALA A 23 17.65 14.77 -23.08
CA ALA A 23 18.62 14.30 -22.09
C ALA A 23 18.13 14.53 -20.65
N ASP A 24 17.51 15.68 -20.38
CA ASP A 24 16.97 16.00 -19.05
C ASP A 24 15.80 15.06 -18.71
N GLU A 25 14.89 14.81 -19.66
CA GLU A 25 13.77 13.89 -19.48
C GLU A 25 14.20 12.41 -19.35
N GLU A 26 15.32 12.00 -19.98
CA GLU A 26 15.85 10.64 -19.88
C GLU A 26 16.14 10.24 -18.42
N THR A 27 16.60 11.20 -17.60
CA THR A 27 16.84 10.98 -16.17
C THR A 27 15.53 10.65 -15.44
N ILE A 28 14.46 11.40 -15.72
CA ILE A 28 13.14 11.18 -15.11
C ILE A 28 12.58 9.83 -15.57
N VAL A 29 12.66 9.53 -16.87
CA VAL A 29 12.22 8.25 -17.43
C VAL A 29 12.96 7.07 -16.79
N THR A 30 14.27 7.18 -16.60
CA THR A 30 15.09 6.16 -15.94
C THR A 30 14.67 5.95 -14.50
N TYR A 31 14.52 7.03 -13.74
CA TYR A 31 14.07 6.95 -12.35
C TYR A 31 12.70 6.27 -12.22
N LEU A 32 11.73 6.68 -13.05
CA LEU A 32 10.39 6.10 -13.01
C LEU A 32 10.37 4.62 -13.42
N ARG A 33 11.24 4.21 -14.34
CA ARG A 33 11.42 2.78 -14.68
C ARG A 33 11.91 1.99 -13.48
N LEU A 34 12.92 2.48 -12.75
CA LEU A 34 13.43 1.82 -11.55
C LEU A 34 12.35 1.73 -10.46
N GLN A 35 11.61 2.81 -10.21
CA GLN A 35 10.50 2.81 -9.26
C GLN A 35 9.41 1.79 -9.64
N ARG A 36 9.04 1.74 -10.92
CA ARG A 36 8.05 0.78 -11.43
C ARG A 36 8.49 -0.67 -11.20
N GLU A 37 9.76 -0.99 -11.46
CA GLU A 37 10.28 -2.34 -11.23
C GLU A 37 10.31 -2.70 -9.73
N ALA A 38 10.67 -1.74 -8.87
CA ALA A 38 10.61 -1.93 -7.42
C ALA A 38 9.18 -2.23 -6.93
N VAL A 39 8.19 -1.48 -7.44
CA VAL A 39 6.77 -1.70 -7.13
C VAL A 39 6.30 -3.06 -7.63
N ARG A 40 6.66 -3.46 -8.86
CA ARG A 40 6.34 -4.79 -9.41
C ARG A 40 6.92 -5.92 -8.55
N ALA A 41 8.17 -5.79 -8.12
CA ALA A 41 8.79 -6.77 -7.24
C ALA A 41 8.10 -6.83 -5.87
N ALA A 42 7.66 -5.69 -5.33
CA ALA A 42 6.89 -5.66 -4.09
C ALA A 42 5.52 -6.32 -4.24
N LEU A 43 4.81 -6.05 -5.34
CA LEU A 43 3.52 -6.66 -5.65
C LEU A 43 3.65 -8.19 -5.75
N ALA A 44 4.64 -8.69 -6.50
CA ALA A 44 4.88 -10.12 -6.62
C ALA A 44 5.16 -10.81 -5.27
N ARG A 45 5.84 -10.12 -4.34
CA ARG A 45 6.07 -10.63 -2.98
C ARG A 45 4.80 -10.65 -2.14
N ALA A 46 3.93 -9.66 -2.30
CA ALA A 46 2.66 -9.57 -1.58
C ALA A 46 1.65 -10.61 -2.09
N GLU A 47 1.62 -10.84 -3.40
CA GLU A 47 0.77 -11.86 -4.04
C GLU A 47 1.29 -13.29 -3.84
N ALA A 48 2.57 -13.45 -3.49
CA ALA A 48 3.14 -14.77 -3.25
C ALA A 48 2.44 -15.45 -2.05
N PRO A 49 1.91 -16.67 -2.22
CA PRO A 49 1.29 -17.39 -1.11
C PRO A 49 2.31 -17.64 0.00
N PRO A 50 1.89 -17.61 1.28
CA PRO A 50 2.81 -17.78 2.40
C PRO A 50 3.54 -19.12 2.25
N PRO A 51 4.86 -19.18 2.55
CA PRO A 51 5.60 -20.42 2.47
C PRO A 51 4.90 -21.46 3.34
N ARG A 52 4.47 -22.56 2.72
CA ARG A 52 3.87 -23.68 3.44
C ARG A 52 4.92 -24.15 4.45
N ARG A 53 4.73 -23.79 5.72
CA ARG A 53 5.50 -24.37 6.83
C ARG A 53 5.39 -25.88 6.67
N SER A 54 6.49 -26.54 6.32
CA SER A 54 6.60 -27.99 6.35
C SER A 54 6.10 -28.42 7.71
N ARG A 55 4.89 -29.02 7.74
CA ARG A 55 4.34 -29.59 8.96
C ARG A 55 5.31 -30.72 9.32
N LEU A 56 6.03 -30.57 10.43
CA LEU A 56 6.70 -31.72 11.06
C LEU A 56 5.68 -32.88 11.12
N PRO A 57 6.06 -34.11 10.75
CA PRO A 57 5.15 -35.25 10.83
C PRO A 57 4.86 -35.52 12.31
N LYS A 58 3.72 -35.01 12.79
CA LYS A 58 3.25 -35.24 14.16
C LYS A 58 2.54 -36.58 14.17
N GLY A 59 3.30 -37.64 14.45
CA GLY A 59 2.75 -38.89 14.94
C GLY A 59 2.01 -38.63 16.26
N GLY A 60 0.80 -39.18 16.39
CA GLY A 60 0.03 -39.12 17.63
C GLY A 60 -1.47 -39.07 17.38
N THR A 61 -2.09 -40.26 17.41
CA THR A 61 -3.51 -40.52 17.59
C THR A 61 -4.15 -39.63 18.67
N GLY A 62 -5.29 -39.01 18.35
CA GLY A 62 -6.13 -38.35 19.36
C GLY A 62 -7.15 -37.38 18.76
N LEU A 63 -8.42 -37.79 18.81
CA LEU A 63 -9.69 -37.03 18.72
C LEU A 63 -9.56 -35.52 18.38
N GLY A 64 -10.06 -35.14 17.21
CA GLY A 64 -10.01 -33.76 16.72
C GLY A 64 -10.91 -32.81 17.51
N PRO A 65 -10.45 -31.59 17.85
CA PRO A 65 -11.34 -30.55 18.31
C PRO A 65 -12.02 -29.92 17.08
N MET A 66 -13.33 -29.67 17.16
CA MET A 66 -13.97 -28.68 16.29
C MET A 66 -13.26 -27.35 16.52
N ALA A 67 -12.33 -27.01 15.63
CA ALA A 67 -11.79 -25.68 15.56
C ALA A 67 -12.93 -24.77 15.10
N GLN A 68 -13.55 -24.08 16.05
CA GLN A 68 -14.23 -22.83 15.74
C GLN A 68 -13.18 -21.99 15.01
N ILE A 69 -13.35 -21.82 13.70
CA ILE A 69 -12.63 -20.82 12.93
C ILE A 69 -13.14 -19.49 13.49
N ALA A 70 -12.53 -19.03 14.58
CA ALA A 70 -12.64 -17.63 14.94
C ALA A 70 -12.19 -16.87 13.70
N PRO A 71 -13.02 -15.97 13.14
CA PRO A 71 -12.58 -15.15 12.03
C PRO A 71 -11.33 -14.44 12.50
N ARG A 72 -10.22 -14.64 11.76
CA ARG A 72 -8.99 -13.92 12.03
C ARG A 72 -9.36 -12.42 12.08
N PRO A 73 -8.90 -11.66 13.07
CA PRO A 73 -9.16 -10.22 13.08
C PRO A 73 -8.59 -9.64 11.79
N GLN A 74 -9.48 -9.20 10.89
CA GLN A 74 -9.12 -8.64 9.58
C GLN A 74 -8.81 -7.15 9.68
N PHE A 75 -8.89 -6.54 10.86
CA PHE A 75 -8.73 -5.11 11.02
C PHE A 75 -7.74 -4.80 12.14
N VAL A 76 -6.96 -3.73 11.95
CA VAL A 76 -5.92 -3.29 12.87
C VAL A 76 -6.09 -1.81 13.13
N VAL A 77 -6.08 -1.42 14.41
CA VAL A 77 -6.03 -0.03 14.83
C VAL A 77 -4.60 0.35 15.12
N GLN A 78 -4.16 1.44 14.48
CA GLN A 78 -2.91 2.10 14.74
C GLN A 78 -3.17 3.33 15.63
N GLN A 79 -2.73 3.27 16.89
CA GLN A 79 -2.76 4.43 17.77
C GLN A 79 -1.47 5.24 17.61
N LYS A 80 -1.56 6.45 17.05
CA LYS A 80 -0.44 7.40 17.05
C LYS A 80 -0.35 8.08 18.41
N ARG A 81 0.51 7.55 19.30
CA ARG A 81 0.86 8.24 20.55
C ARG A 81 2.02 9.21 20.31
N THR A 82 1.71 10.50 20.26
CA THR A 82 2.71 11.59 20.25
C THR A 82 2.76 12.31 21.60
N ALA A 83 3.93 12.86 21.96
CA ALA A 83 4.16 13.58 23.22
C ALA A 83 3.29 14.85 23.43
N ARG A 84 2.50 15.27 22.42
CA ARG A 84 1.65 16.48 22.45
C ARG A 84 0.14 16.21 22.50
N GLY A 85 -0.29 14.96 22.68
CA GLY A 85 -1.71 14.60 22.84
C GLY A 85 -2.15 13.42 21.98
N PRO A 86 -3.39 12.92 22.18
CA PRO A 86 -3.96 11.82 21.41
C PRO A 86 -4.22 12.27 19.98
N GLN A 87 -3.46 11.73 19.02
CA GLN A 87 -3.80 11.85 17.60
C GLN A 87 -4.88 10.84 17.24
N PRO A 88 -5.70 11.13 16.20
CA PRO A 88 -6.72 10.20 15.76
C PRO A 88 -6.09 8.84 15.39
N ALA A 89 -6.75 7.77 15.81
CA ALA A 89 -6.28 6.42 15.52
C ALA A 89 -6.62 6.07 14.06
N ILE A 90 -5.76 5.33 13.38
CA ILE A 90 -5.99 4.96 11.97
C ILE A 90 -6.40 3.48 11.93
N ILE A 91 -7.54 3.17 11.33
CA ILE A 91 -7.97 1.79 11.06
C ILE A 91 -7.35 1.33 9.74
N HIS A 92 -6.83 0.11 9.75
CA HIS A 92 -6.28 -0.58 8.60
C HIS A 92 -6.95 -1.96 8.44
N VAL A 93 -6.93 -2.51 7.23
CA VAL A 93 -7.11 -3.95 7.03
C VAL A 93 -5.84 -4.67 7.51
N GLY A 94 -5.98 -5.89 8.02
CA GLY A 94 -4.96 -6.63 8.77
C GLY A 94 -3.73 -7.04 7.97
N ASP A 95 -3.77 -6.87 6.66
CA ASP A 95 -2.67 -7.08 5.71
C ASP A 95 -2.08 -5.77 5.17
N CYS A 96 -2.48 -4.61 5.69
CA CYS A 96 -1.97 -3.32 5.22
C CYS A 96 -0.49 -3.13 5.56
N SER A 97 0.33 -2.86 4.54
CA SER A 97 1.77 -2.58 4.70
C SER A 97 2.08 -1.21 5.34
N MET A 98 1.07 -0.36 5.53
CA MET A 98 1.20 0.99 6.09
C MET A 98 1.02 1.03 7.62
N ILE A 99 0.92 -0.13 8.26
CA ILE A 99 0.81 -0.23 9.72
C ILE A 99 2.18 0.11 10.32
N GLU A 100 2.27 1.23 11.05
CA GLU A 100 3.49 1.60 11.79
C GLU A 100 3.25 1.51 13.31
N GLY A 101 4.24 0.99 14.05
CA GLY A 101 4.15 0.83 15.50
C GLY A 101 3.52 -0.50 15.93
N THR A 102 2.96 -0.56 17.14
CA THR A 102 2.37 -1.79 17.69
C THR A 102 0.95 -1.98 17.16
N PRO A 103 0.68 -2.99 16.32
CA PRO A 103 -0.65 -3.24 15.79
C PRO A 103 -1.61 -3.73 16.88
N TYR A 104 -2.76 -3.07 17.04
CA TYR A 104 -3.85 -3.57 17.87
C TYR A 104 -4.93 -4.19 16.98
N TRP A 105 -5.04 -5.51 17.04
CA TRP A 105 -5.98 -6.28 16.22
C TRP A 105 -7.41 -6.14 16.78
N ILE A 106 -8.35 -5.80 15.92
CA ILE A 106 -9.77 -5.63 16.27
C ILE A 106 -10.66 -6.46 15.36
N THR A 107 -11.88 -6.71 15.81
CA THR A 107 -12.88 -7.41 15.00
C THR A 107 -13.50 -6.47 13.95
N GLU A 108 -14.14 -7.04 12.93
CA GLU A 108 -14.87 -6.27 11.92
C GLU A 108 -15.97 -5.39 12.53
N HIS A 109 -16.68 -5.92 13.54
CA HIS A 109 -17.71 -5.16 14.25
C HIS A 109 -17.11 -3.96 14.98
N ASP A 110 -16.00 -4.16 15.69
CA ASP A 110 -15.29 -3.08 16.39
C ASP A 110 -14.74 -2.05 15.39
N ALA A 111 -14.30 -2.48 14.20
CA ALA A 111 -13.80 -1.59 13.16
C ALA A 111 -14.92 -0.70 12.60
N ARG A 112 -16.11 -1.29 12.37
CA ARG A 112 -17.30 -0.56 11.92
C ARG A 112 -17.78 0.46 12.96
N VAL A 113 -17.72 0.14 14.25
CA VAL A 113 -18.07 1.11 15.31
C VAL A 113 -17.01 2.20 15.39
N SER A 114 -15.73 1.81 15.35
CA SER A 114 -14.60 2.74 15.50
C SER A 114 -14.52 3.76 14.36
N ILE A 115 -14.80 3.37 13.11
CA ILE A 115 -14.72 4.29 11.95
C ILE A 115 -15.79 5.39 11.98
N THR A 116 -16.83 5.24 12.82
CA THR A 116 -17.86 6.26 13.03
C THR A 116 -17.46 7.29 14.09
N ASP A 117 -16.38 7.06 14.85
CA ASP A 117 -15.86 8.04 15.82
C ASP A 117 -15.06 9.13 15.08
N PRO A 118 -15.33 10.42 15.33
CA PRO A 118 -14.58 11.53 14.70
C PRO A 118 -13.08 11.55 15.04
N ASN A 119 -12.65 10.80 16.05
CA ASN A 119 -11.25 10.68 16.43
C ASN A 119 -10.55 9.48 15.78
N ILE A 120 -11.19 8.83 14.80
CA ILE A 120 -10.65 7.64 14.15
C ILE A 120 -10.79 7.79 12.63
N GLU A 121 -9.68 7.62 11.92
CA GLU A 121 -9.61 7.78 10.47
C GLU A 121 -9.43 6.43 9.76
N ALA A 122 -10.04 6.31 8.58
CA ALA A 122 -9.81 5.19 7.68
C ALA A 122 -8.48 5.37 6.95
N CYS A 123 -7.66 4.32 6.88
CA CYS A 123 -6.46 4.33 6.05
C CYS A 123 -6.83 4.50 4.58
N GLN A 124 -6.32 5.56 3.94
CA GLN A 124 -6.58 5.88 2.54
C GLN A 124 -6.03 4.85 1.55
N PHE A 125 -5.12 3.96 2.00
CA PHE A 125 -4.49 2.96 1.14
C PHE A 125 -5.25 1.63 1.10
N CYS A 126 -5.76 1.16 2.24
CA CYS A 126 -6.53 -0.09 2.30
C CYS A 126 -8.04 0.16 2.32
N ARG A 127 -8.50 1.42 2.40
CA ARG A 127 -9.92 1.82 2.37
C ARG A 127 -10.83 0.86 3.15
N PRO A 128 -10.56 0.67 4.47
CA PRO A 128 -11.34 -0.26 5.28
C PRO A 128 -12.80 0.18 5.41
N ASP A 129 -13.10 1.47 5.18
CA ASP A 129 -14.45 2.04 5.03
C ASP A 129 -15.27 1.39 3.92
N THR A 130 -14.65 1.06 2.78
CA THR A 130 -15.32 0.41 1.65
C THR A 130 -15.57 -1.07 1.91
N GLU A 131 -14.62 -1.78 2.53
CA GLU A 131 -14.82 -3.20 2.91
C GLU A 131 -15.85 -3.37 4.04
N LEU A 132 -15.95 -2.39 4.94
CA LEU A 132 -16.91 -2.40 6.04
C LEU A 132 -18.32 -1.94 5.63
N GLY A 133 -18.50 -1.48 4.38
CA GLY A 133 -19.78 -1.04 3.82
C GLY A 133 -20.29 0.28 4.41
N VAL A 134 -19.40 1.18 4.85
CA VAL A 134 -19.75 2.44 5.51
C VAL A 134 -19.79 3.62 4.51
N LEU A 135 -19.15 3.47 3.34
CA LEU A 135 -19.25 4.39 2.21
C LEU A 135 -19.50 3.58 0.93
N ASP A 136 -20.62 3.84 0.25
CA ASP A 136 -20.90 3.40 -1.13
C ASP A 136 -19.98 4.12 -2.15
#